data_AF-S7PZX0-F1
#
_entry.id   AF-S7PZX0-F1
#
_cell.length_a   1.000
_cell.length_b   1.000
_cell.length_c   1.000
_cell.angle_alpha   90.00
_cell.angle_beta   90.00
_cell.angle_gamma   90.00
#
_symmetry.space_group_name_H-M   'P 1'
#
loop_
_entity.id
_entity.type
_entity.pdbx_description
1 polymer ?
#
loop_
_entity_poly.entity_id
_entity_poly.type
_entity_poly.pdbx_seq_one_letter_code
_entity_poly.pdbx_strand_id
1 'polypeptide(L)'
;MTGYPSSPYALRPFTDPEVYSQAPDERHRRKQFNRRISSIRIRVEHSYGMLKGRFPSLKELGAHHDIQEIYRAIQAMMVVHNLCIDLGDAPEDIPAFDLVDEDATPDDQDLDIELPDYGGVEGMEEIQVPEWELDDEVLKQAGHQMREEIMNELFPR
;
A
#
# COMPACT_ATOMS: atom_id res chain seq x y z
N MET A 1 -10.58 -8.87 14.39
CA MET A 1 -10.13 -7.77 13.53
C MET A 1 -9.64 -8.40 12.23
N THR A 2 -10.42 -8.28 11.16
CA THR A 2 -10.13 -8.90 9.87
C THR A 2 -9.71 -7.79 8.92
N GLY A 3 -8.41 -7.51 8.85
CA GLY A 3 -7.85 -6.66 7.80
C GLY A 3 -8.06 -7.29 6.41
N TYR A 4 -7.79 -6.52 5.35
CA TYR A 4 -8.06 -6.89 3.95
C TYR A 4 -7.68 -8.36 3.63
N PRO A 5 -8.52 -9.08 2.88
CA PRO A 5 -8.25 -10.46 2.50
C PRO A 5 -6.93 -10.52 1.70
N SER A 6 -6.14 -11.58 1.91
CA SER A 6 -4.95 -11.80 1.09
C SER A 6 -5.40 -11.90 -0.37
N SER A 7 -4.78 -11.17 -1.28
CA SER A 7 -5.05 -11.27 -2.72
C SER A 7 -3.73 -11.28 -3.48
N PRO A 8 -3.72 -11.59 -4.79
CA PRO A 8 -2.53 -11.45 -5.61
C PRO A 8 -1.99 -10.02 -5.67
N TYR A 9 -2.83 -9.04 -5.31
CA TYR A 9 -2.54 -7.62 -5.37
C TYR A 9 -2.11 -7.03 -4.00
N ALA A 10 -2.40 -7.73 -2.90
CA ALA A 10 -2.12 -7.27 -1.54
C ALA A 10 -1.44 -8.35 -0.70
N LEU A 11 -0.13 -8.19 -0.48
CA LEU A 11 0.65 -9.10 0.35
C LEU A 11 0.53 -8.74 1.83
N ARG A 12 -0.08 -9.63 2.62
CA ARG A 12 -0.25 -9.44 4.06
C ARG A 12 0.73 -10.29 4.90
N PRO A 13 1.13 -9.81 6.09
CA PRO A 13 1.76 -10.67 7.09
C PRO A 13 0.88 -11.88 7.46
N PHE A 14 1.51 -12.95 7.94
CA PHE A 14 0.81 -14.04 8.61
C PHE A 14 0.23 -13.54 9.93
N THR A 15 -1.02 -13.89 10.21
CA THR A 15 -1.67 -13.64 11.51
C THR A 15 -1.06 -14.49 12.61
N ASP A 16 -1.26 -14.09 13.86
CA ASP A 16 -0.80 -14.87 14.99
C ASP A 16 -1.29 -16.34 14.94
N PRO A 17 -2.58 -16.65 14.72
CA PRO A 17 -3.01 -18.04 14.58
C PRO A 17 -2.26 -18.82 13.48
N GLU A 18 -1.99 -18.19 12.32
CA GLU A 18 -1.23 -18.80 11.23
C GLU A 18 0.24 -19.04 11.59
N VAL A 19 0.83 -18.22 12.47
CA VAL A 19 2.22 -18.39 12.93
C VAL A 19 2.30 -19.42 14.06
N TYR A 20 1.41 -19.31 15.06
CA TYR A 20 1.49 -20.10 16.28
C TYR A 20 0.93 -21.53 16.13
N SER A 21 0.19 -21.83 15.05
CA SER A 21 -0.25 -23.18 14.69
C SER A 21 0.83 -24.07 14.07
N GLN A 22 1.98 -23.50 13.69
CA GLN A 22 3.02 -24.21 12.94
C GLN A 22 4.12 -24.79 13.84
N ALA A 23 4.90 -25.71 13.27
CA ALA A 23 6.11 -26.25 13.89
C ALA A 23 7.14 -25.15 14.21
N PRO A 24 8.09 -25.35 15.15
CA PRO A 24 8.99 -24.29 15.62
C PRO A 24 9.84 -23.64 14.52
N ASP A 25 10.32 -24.43 13.56
CA ASP A 25 11.08 -24.01 12.38
C ASP A 25 10.22 -23.13 11.45
N GLU A 26 9.04 -23.60 11.09
CA GLU A 26 8.10 -22.89 10.22
C GLU A 26 7.60 -21.59 10.88
N ARG A 27 7.32 -21.63 12.18
CA ARG A 27 6.99 -20.45 12.98
C ARG A 27 8.10 -19.40 12.92
N HIS A 28 9.36 -19.83 12.99
CA HIS A 28 10.49 -18.91 12.90
C HIS A 28 10.56 -18.24 11.52
N ARG A 29 10.41 -19.01 10.45
CA ARG A 29 10.36 -18.51 9.06
C ARG A 29 9.26 -17.48 8.86
N ARG A 30 8.02 -17.78 9.30
CA ARG A 30 6.88 -16.86 9.20
C ARG A 30 7.09 -15.57 10.01
N LYS A 31 7.74 -15.64 11.18
CA LYS A 31 8.12 -14.43 11.94
C LYS A 31 9.16 -13.58 11.20
N GLN A 32 10.16 -14.20 10.57
CA GLN A 32 11.12 -13.46 9.75
C GLN A 32 10.45 -12.80 8.55
N PHE A 33 9.55 -13.51 7.89
CA PHE A 33 8.74 -12.99 6.79
C PHE A 33 7.92 -11.76 7.21
N ASN A 34 7.17 -11.85 8.31
CA ASN A 34 6.40 -10.71 8.84
C ASN A 34 7.30 -9.51 9.12
N ARG A 35 8.47 -9.73 9.75
CA ARG A 35 9.44 -8.66 10.01
C ARG A 35 9.94 -8.01 8.72
N ARG A 36 10.17 -8.80 7.66
CA ARG A 36 10.59 -8.29 6.35
C ARG A 36 9.50 -7.44 5.70
N ILE A 37 8.25 -7.89 5.69
CA ILE A 37 7.12 -7.10 5.18
C ILE A 37 6.96 -5.80 5.95
N SER A 38 6.92 -5.86 7.29
CA SER A 38 6.80 -4.64 8.11
C SER A 38 7.92 -3.65 7.83
N SER A 39 9.16 -4.13 7.66
CA SER A 39 10.28 -3.26 7.30
C SER A 39 10.14 -2.61 5.92
N ILE A 40 9.53 -3.27 4.95
CA ILE A 40 9.26 -2.69 3.63
C ILE A 40 8.14 -1.66 3.75
N ARG A 41 7.07 -1.99 4.47
CA ARG A 41 5.92 -1.09 4.68
C ARG A 41 6.34 0.23 5.33
N ILE A 42 7.14 0.18 6.39
CA ILE A 42 7.68 1.38 7.05
C ILE A 42 8.45 2.28 6.06
N ARG A 43 9.23 1.69 5.15
CA ARG A 43 9.96 2.48 4.13
C ARG A 43 9.01 3.13 3.12
N VAL A 44 7.98 2.39 2.71
CA VAL A 44 6.96 2.89 1.79
C VAL A 44 6.16 4.02 2.45
N GLU A 45 5.69 3.82 3.67
CA GLU A 45 4.99 4.82 4.50
C GLU A 45 5.84 6.08 4.66
N HIS A 46 7.11 5.95 5.06
CA HIS A 46 8.02 7.09 5.16
C HIS A 46 8.19 7.80 3.81
N SER A 47 8.39 7.08 2.71
CA SER A 47 8.56 7.68 1.38
C SER A 47 7.33 8.49 0.96
N TYR A 48 6.12 7.96 1.21
CA TYR A 48 4.89 8.69 0.96
C TYR A 48 4.68 9.86 1.93
N GLY A 49 5.07 9.73 3.19
CA GLY A 49 5.07 10.84 4.15
C GLY A 49 5.96 12.00 3.67
N MET A 50 7.17 11.69 3.19
CA MET A 50 8.08 12.69 2.61
C MET A 50 7.49 13.35 1.36
N LEU A 51 6.81 12.58 0.51
CA LEU A 51 6.15 13.10 -0.69
C LEU A 51 4.99 14.05 -0.34
N LYS A 52 4.10 13.65 0.58
CA LYS A 52 2.99 14.47 1.07
C LYS A 52 3.49 15.73 1.78
N GLY A 53 4.52 15.62 2.60
CA GLY A 53 5.13 16.76 3.29
C GLY A 53 5.76 17.76 2.32
N ARG A 54 6.37 17.30 1.22
CA ARG A 54 6.89 18.19 0.16
C ARG A 54 5.79 18.89 -0.62
N PHE A 55 4.70 18.17 -0.92
CA PHE A 55 3.60 18.68 -1.71
C PHE A 55 2.29 18.69 -0.89
N PRO A 56 2.07 19.71 -0.03
CA PRO A 56 0.84 19.85 0.73
C PRO A 56 -0.43 19.85 -0.13
N SER A 57 -0.31 20.22 -1.42
CA SER A 57 -1.40 20.10 -2.39
C SER A 57 -1.97 18.68 -2.53
N LEU A 58 -1.21 17.64 -2.17
CA LEU A 58 -1.70 16.26 -2.13
C LEU A 58 -2.72 16.02 -1.02
N LYS A 59 -2.64 16.75 0.10
CA LYS A 59 -3.61 16.71 1.20
C LYS A 59 -4.92 17.44 0.84
N GLU A 60 -4.83 18.39 -0.10
CA GLU A 60 -5.95 19.24 -0.56
C GLU A 60 -6.53 18.76 -1.91
N LEU A 61 -6.19 17.55 -2.36
CA LEU A 61 -6.77 16.94 -3.56
C LEU A 61 -8.26 16.65 -3.29
N GLY A 62 -9.12 17.55 -3.74
CA GLY A 62 -10.58 17.39 -3.67
C GLY A 62 -11.11 16.39 -4.70
N ALA A 63 -12.44 16.38 -4.88
CA ALA A 63 -13.05 15.63 -5.97
C ALA A 63 -12.64 16.24 -7.32
N HIS A 64 -12.04 15.45 -8.20
CA HIS A 64 -11.74 15.86 -9.58
C HIS A 64 -12.63 15.12 -10.57
N HIS A 65 -12.96 15.80 -11.67
CA HIS A 65 -13.76 15.22 -12.75
C HIS A 65 -12.97 14.21 -13.59
N ASP A 66 -11.64 14.33 -13.68
CA ASP A 66 -10.78 13.39 -14.39
C ASP A 66 -9.72 12.80 -13.47
N ILE A 67 -9.91 11.54 -13.09
CA ILE A 67 -8.96 10.79 -12.26
C ILE A 67 -7.61 10.59 -12.97
N GLN A 68 -7.59 10.55 -14.30
CA GLN A 68 -6.36 10.38 -15.08
C GLN A 68 -5.47 11.62 -14.99
N GLU A 69 -6.05 12.81 -14.80
CA GLU A 69 -5.28 14.02 -14.52
C GLU A 69 -4.63 13.94 -13.15
N ILE A 70 -5.34 13.46 -12.13
CA ILE A 70 -4.77 13.24 -10.79
C ILE A 70 -3.59 12.28 -10.88
N TYR A 71 -3.76 11.11 -11.53
CA TYR A 71 -2.69 10.13 -11.65
C TYR A 71 -1.45 10.71 -12.33
N ARG A 72 -1.61 11.47 -13.42
CA ARG A 72 -0.50 12.15 -14.10
C ARG A 72 0.17 13.19 -13.20
N ALA A 73 -0.60 13.95 -12.43
CA ALA A 73 -0.06 14.93 -11.49
C ALA A 73 0.75 14.26 -10.38
N ILE A 74 0.22 13.20 -9.76
CA ILE A 74 0.93 12.43 -8.72
C ILE A 74 2.22 11.83 -9.29
N GLN A 75 2.17 11.22 -10.48
CA GLN A 75 3.36 10.69 -11.14
C GLN A 75 4.42 11.77 -11.39
N ALA A 76 4.01 12.94 -11.90
CA ALA A 76 4.92 14.05 -12.10
C ALA A 76 5.55 14.54 -10.78
N MET A 77 4.77 14.62 -9.70
CA MET A 77 5.26 14.95 -8.36
C MET A 77 6.27 13.94 -7.84
N MET A 78 6.05 12.64 -8.06
CA MET A 78 7.03 11.59 -7.71
C MET A 78 8.35 11.76 -8.45
N VAL A 79 8.31 12.06 -9.75
CA VAL A 79 9.53 12.31 -10.54
C VAL A 79 10.27 13.54 -10.03
N VAL A 80 9.56 14.65 -9.80
CA VAL A 80 10.16 15.89 -9.27
C VAL A 80 10.72 15.68 -7.87
N HIS A 81 10.02 14.95 -7.00
CA HIS A 81 10.48 14.61 -5.66
C HIS A 81 11.84 13.90 -5.68
N ASN A 82 11.96 12.85 -6.50
CA ASN A 82 13.20 12.09 -6.62
C ASN A 82 14.33 12.95 -7.20
N LEU A 83 14.03 13.78 -8.20
CA LEU A 83 15.00 14.71 -8.77
C LEU A 83 15.51 15.72 -7.72
N CYS A 84 14.64 16.27 -6.89
CA CYS A 84 15.04 17.16 -5.79
C CYS A 84 15.97 16.45 -4.80
N ILE A 85 15.64 15.22 -4.39
CA ILE A 85 16.49 14.43 -3.50
C ILE A 85 17.89 14.23 -4.10
N ASP A 86 17.96 13.84 -5.38
CA ASP A 86 19.24 13.64 -6.08
C ASP A 86 20.08 14.93 -6.19
N LEU A 87 19.41 16.08 -6.22
CA LEU A 87 20.04 17.41 -6.23
C LEU A 87 20.39 17.92 -4.81
N GLY A 88 20.10 17.15 -3.76
CA GLY A 88 20.35 17.54 -2.37
C GLY A 88 19.34 18.54 -1.81
N ASP A 89 18.20 18.71 -2.45
CA ASP A 89 17.03 19.42 -1.93
C ASP A 89 16.20 18.41 -1.12
N ALA A 90 16.35 18.43 0.20
CA ALA A 90 15.63 17.54 1.09
C ALA A 90 14.26 18.13 1.47
N PRO A 91 13.17 17.34 1.50
CA PRO A 91 11.84 17.86 1.85
C PRO A 91 11.81 18.58 3.20
N GLU A 92 12.61 18.12 4.16
CA GLU A 92 12.74 18.67 5.52
C GLU A 92 13.21 20.12 5.56
N ASP A 93 13.87 20.60 4.51
CA ASP A 93 14.36 21.97 4.40
C ASP A 93 13.26 22.96 3.96
N ILE A 94 12.09 22.47 3.57
CA ILE A 94 10.97 23.30 3.11
C ILE A 94 10.26 23.91 4.33
N PRO A 95 10.06 25.24 4.41
CA PRO A 95 9.41 25.87 5.56
C PRO A 95 7.98 25.40 5.83
N ALA A 96 7.29 24.90 4.80
CA ALA A 96 5.94 24.33 4.87
C ALA A 96 5.95 22.79 4.94
N PHE A 97 7.11 22.18 5.20
CA PHE A 97 7.21 20.74 5.35
C PHE A 97 6.45 20.28 6.58
N ASP A 98 5.49 19.39 6.35
CA ASP A 98 4.62 18.88 7.40
C ASP A 98 4.75 17.36 7.47
N LEU A 99 5.42 16.88 8.53
CA LEU A 99 5.50 15.47 8.90
C LEU A 99 4.30 15.00 9.69
N VAL A 100 3.45 15.92 10.17
CA VAL A 100 2.23 15.57 10.87
C VAL A 100 1.23 15.14 9.79
N ASP A 101 1.21 13.84 9.54
CA ASP A 101 0.07 13.23 8.90
C ASP A 101 -1.02 13.20 9.99
N GLU A 102 -1.93 14.17 10.01
CA GLU A 102 -3.07 14.18 10.95
C GLU A 102 -3.96 12.93 10.77
N ASP A 103 -3.82 12.26 9.61
CA ASP A 103 -4.43 10.97 9.29
C ASP A 103 -3.67 9.77 9.90
N ALA A 104 -2.42 9.93 10.36
CA ALA A 104 -1.66 8.87 11.01
C ALA A 104 -2.10 8.74 12.47
N THR A 105 -3.03 7.83 12.72
CA THR A 105 -3.39 7.45 14.08
C THR A 105 -2.32 6.49 14.64
N PRO A 106 -2.14 6.38 15.97
CA PRO A 106 -1.25 5.36 16.56
C PRO A 106 -1.63 3.92 16.20
N ASP A 107 -2.77 3.76 15.52
CA ASP A 107 -3.43 2.55 15.12
C ASP A 107 -3.96 2.75 13.69
N ASP A 108 -3.07 2.96 12.70
CA ASP A 108 -3.38 2.83 11.26
C ASP A 108 -3.70 1.35 10.91
N GLN A 109 -4.61 0.78 11.69
CA GLN A 109 -5.43 -0.37 11.38
C GLN A 109 -6.39 0.07 10.27
N ASP A 110 -6.06 -0.32 9.04
CA ASP A 110 -7.00 -0.55 7.93
C ASP A 110 -8.27 0.30 8.03
N LEU A 111 -8.15 1.61 7.76
CA LEU A 111 -9.34 2.38 7.45
C LEU A 111 -9.93 1.77 6.18
N ASP A 112 -11.11 1.17 6.31
CA ASP A 112 -12.06 1.10 5.21
C ASP A 112 -12.33 2.56 4.82
N ILE A 113 -11.50 3.10 3.93
CA ILE A 113 -11.82 4.34 3.24
C ILE A 113 -13.06 3.95 2.43
N GLU A 114 -14.25 4.27 2.96
CA GLU A 114 -15.42 4.41 2.10
C GLU A 114 -15.00 5.41 1.04
N LEU A 115 -14.59 4.92 -0.15
CA LEU A 115 -14.35 5.78 -1.29
C LEU A 115 -15.65 6.56 -1.44
N PRO A 116 -15.67 7.89 -1.20
CA PRO A 116 -16.84 8.67 -1.53
C PRO A 116 -17.06 8.43 -3.02
N ASP A 117 -18.22 7.86 -3.35
CA ASP A 117 -18.70 7.51 -4.70
C ASP A 117 -17.86 8.20 -5.75
N TYR A 118 -16.78 7.53 -6.20
CA TYR A 118 -15.78 8.13 -7.07
C TYR A 118 -16.53 8.37 -8.38
N GLY A 119 -17.00 9.61 -8.54
CA GLY A 119 -18.14 9.94 -9.37
C GLY A 119 -18.11 9.17 -10.67
N GLY A 120 -19.17 8.42 -10.94
CA GLY A 120 -19.29 7.57 -12.11
C GLY A 120 -18.70 8.26 -13.33
N VAL A 121 -17.58 7.73 -13.81
CA VAL A 121 -16.87 8.25 -14.97
C VAL A 121 -17.78 8.07 -16.18
N GLU A 122 -18.52 9.12 -16.54
CA GLU A 122 -19.27 9.15 -17.80
C GLU A 122 -18.27 9.05 -18.95
N GLY A 123 -18.25 7.89 -19.63
CA GLY A 123 -17.56 7.74 -20.91
C GLY A 123 -16.33 6.83 -20.94
N MET A 124 -15.99 6.08 -19.89
CA MET A 124 -15.13 4.90 -20.06
C MET A 124 -15.97 3.70 -20.52
N GLU A 125 -15.49 2.99 -21.55
CA GLU A 125 -15.99 1.65 -21.88
C GLU A 125 -15.99 0.79 -20.60
N GLU A 126 -17.05 0.01 -20.43
CA GLU A 126 -17.22 -0.93 -19.31
C GLU A 126 -15.92 -1.73 -19.15
N ILE A 127 -15.20 -1.52 -18.03
CA ILE A 127 -13.97 -2.25 -17.75
C ILE A 127 -14.36 -3.72 -17.67
N GLN A 128 -13.99 -4.51 -18.67
CA GLN A 128 -14.16 -5.96 -18.63
C GLN A 128 -13.19 -6.54 -17.62
N VAL A 129 -13.63 -6.55 -16.37
CA VAL A 129 -13.01 -7.31 -15.29
C VAL A 129 -13.24 -8.79 -15.60
N PRO A 130 -12.19 -9.60 -15.80
CA PRO A 130 -12.35 -11.02 -16.05
C PRO A 130 -13.17 -11.69 -14.94
N GLU A 131 -13.98 -12.68 -15.27
CA GLU A 131 -14.90 -13.35 -14.33
C GLU A 131 -14.19 -13.90 -13.07
N TRP A 132 -12.91 -14.26 -13.18
CA TRP A 132 -12.10 -14.74 -12.05
C TRP A 132 -11.63 -13.63 -11.09
N GLU A 133 -11.68 -12.36 -11.49
CA GLU A 133 -11.48 -11.20 -10.61
C GLU A 133 -12.77 -10.80 -9.86
N LEU A 134 -13.91 -11.42 -10.18
CA LEU A 134 -15.18 -11.24 -9.46
C LEU A 134 -15.37 -12.27 -8.34
N ASP A 135 -14.57 -13.34 -8.31
CA ASP A 135 -14.65 -14.40 -7.30
C ASP A 135 -13.63 -14.16 -6.17
N ASP A 136 -14.12 -13.58 -5.07
CA ASP A 136 -13.37 -13.30 -3.86
C ASP A 136 -12.63 -14.53 -3.29
N GLU A 137 -13.17 -15.73 -3.42
CA GLU A 137 -12.54 -16.94 -2.90
C GLU A 137 -11.37 -17.39 -3.76
N VAL A 138 -11.47 -17.22 -5.08
CA VAL A 138 -10.35 -17.46 -6.01
C VAL A 138 -9.21 -16.49 -5.73
N LEU A 139 -9.51 -15.20 -5.57
CA LEU A 139 -8.51 -14.18 -5.23
C LEU A 139 -7.85 -14.47 -3.88
N LYS A 140 -8.61 -14.90 -2.87
CA LYS A 140 -8.05 -15.30 -1.57
C LYS A 140 -7.08 -16.46 -1.69
N GLN A 141 -7.47 -17.51 -2.39
CA GLN A 141 -6.62 -18.69 -2.58
C GLN A 141 -5.34 -18.34 -3.35
N ALA A 142 -5.46 -17.57 -4.43
CA ALA A 142 -4.32 -17.12 -5.22
C ALA A 142 -3.36 -16.24 -4.38
N GLY A 143 -3.91 -15.32 -3.58
CA GLY A 143 -3.12 -14.50 -2.65
C GLY A 143 -2.39 -15.33 -1.59
N HIS A 144 -3.03 -16.36 -1.03
CA HIS A 144 -2.39 -17.27 -0.09
C HIS A 144 -1.26 -18.07 -0.73
N GLN A 145 -1.47 -18.61 -1.94
CA GLN A 145 -0.45 -19.34 -2.69
C GLN A 145 0.76 -18.46 -2.98
N MET A 146 0.53 -17.26 -3.53
CA MET A 146 1.59 -16.30 -3.83
C MET A 146 2.40 -15.94 -2.57
N ARG A 147 1.73 -15.71 -1.44
CA ARG A 147 2.41 -15.41 -0.17
C ARG A 147 3.29 -16.57 0.31
N GLU A 148 2.81 -17.81 0.20
CA GLU A 148 3.58 -19.00 0.55
C GLU A 148 4.78 -19.21 -0.38
N GLU A 149 4.62 -18.97 -1.69
CA GLU A 149 5.71 -19.02 -2.68
C GLU A 149 6.81 -18.01 -2.35
N ILE A 150 6.45 -16.74 -2.15
CA ILE A 150 7.40 -15.68 -1.76
C ILE A 150 8.09 -16.03 -0.44
N MET A 151 7.34 -16.56 0.55
CA MET A 151 7.94 -16.95 1.83
C MET A 151 8.97 -18.07 1.64
N ASN A 152 8.66 -19.08 0.82
CA ASN A 152 9.57 -20.19 0.55
C ASN A 152 10.79 -19.77 -0.27
N GLU A 153 10.65 -18.81 -1.18
CA GLU A 153 11.77 -18.24 -1.93
C GLU A 153 12.71 -17.44 -1.02
N LEU A 154 12.17 -16.55 -0.20
CA LEU A 154 12.96 -15.62 0.63
C LEU A 154 13.55 -16.27 1.89
N PHE A 155 12.86 -17.29 2.43
CA PHE A 155 13.24 -17.96 3.67
C PHE A 155 13.16 -19.47 3.47
N PRO A 156 14.07 -20.12 2.72
CA PRO A 156 14.01 -21.56 2.48
C PRO A 156 14.12 -22.38 3.79
N ARG A 157 13.70 -23.65 3.72
CA ARG A 157 13.78 -24.61 4.85
C ARG A 157 15.21 -25.08 5.12
#